data_AF-A0A3N0BX69-F1
#
_entry.id   AF-A0A3N0BX69-F1
#
_cell.length_a   1.000
_cell.length_b   1.000
_cell.length_c   1.000
_cell.angle_alpha   90.00
_cell.angle_beta   90.00
_cell.angle_gamma   90.00
#
_symmetry.space_group_name_H-M   'P 1'
#
loop_
_entity.id
_entity.type
_entity.pdbx_description
1 polymer ?
#
loop_
_entity_poly.entity_id
_entity_poly.type
_entity_poly.pdbx_seq_one_letter_code
_entity_poly.pdbx_strand_id
1 'polypeptide(L)' 'KFIGICNRAFKTATPFKYITDNAKATLLLKDKATGQVLFTLPDVELKKGFVYSVWAKGLNATTVDTQKISLKVSAH' A
#
# COMPACT_ATOMS: atom_id res chain seq x y z
N LYS A 1 -4.80 9.43 -9.28
CA LYS A 1 -3.86 10.05 -8.30
C LYS A 1 -3.17 8.93 -7.52
N PHE A 2 -1.84 8.80 -7.60
CA PHE A 2 -1.09 7.71 -6.96
C PHE A 2 -0.70 8.09 -5.52
N ILE A 3 -0.94 7.19 -4.56
CA ILE A 3 -0.53 7.37 -3.16
C ILE A 3 0.73 6.53 -2.95
N GLY A 4 1.90 7.18 -2.91
CA GLY A 4 3.16 6.55 -2.52
C GLY A 4 3.35 6.60 -1.01
N ILE A 5 3.64 5.46 -0.40
CA ILE A 5 3.97 5.33 1.03
C ILE A 5 5.51 5.35 1.14
N CYS A 6 6.09 6.45 1.63
CA CYS A 6 7.53 6.74 1.49
C CYS A 6 8.38 6.25 2.69
N ASN A 7 9.54 5.64 2.38
CA ASN A 7 10.78 5.55 3.18
C ASN A 7 10.74 4.87 4.55
N ARG A 8 10.57 3.55 4.62
CA ARG A 8 10.58 2.85 5.92
C ARG A 8 11.06 1.40 5.85
N ALA A 9 11.84 1.00 6.86
CA ALA A 9 12.34 -0.36 7.03
C ALA A 9 11.20 -1.32 7.42
N PHE A 10 11.43 -2.63 7.27
CA PHE A 10 10.48 -3.67 7.66
C PHE A 10 9.93 -3.43 9.08
N LYS A 11 8.59 -3.55 9.25
CA LYS A 11 7.84 -3.28 10.51
C LYS A 11 7.75 -1.82 10.96
N THR A 12 7.71 -0.86 10.04
CA THR A 12 7.48 0.55 10.44
C THR A 12 6.33 1.18 9.65
N ALA A 13 5.47 1.94 10.33
CA ALA A 13 4.30 2.60 9.74
C ALA A 13 4.64 4.04 9.33
N THR A 14 4.00 4.57 8.29
CA THR A 14 4.14 5.99 7.93
C THR A 14 3.16 6.88 8.70
N PRO A 15 3.46 8.18 8.83
CA PRO A 15 2.44 9.14 9.24
C PRO A 15 1.20 9.08 8.33
N PHE A 16 0.04 9.38 8.88
CA PHE A 16 -1.18 9.52 8.09
C PHE A 16 -1.05 10.67 7.10
N LYS A 17 -1.61 10.46 5.90
CA LYS A 17 -1.66 11.47 4.85
C LYS A 17 -3.11 11.73 4.50
N TYR A 18 -3.49 13.00 4.52
CA TYR A 18 -4.79 13.42 4.01
C TYR A 18 -4.82 13.24 2.49
N ILE A 19 -5.90 12.63 2.02
CA ILE A 19 -6.19 12.49 0.61
C ILE A 19 -7.50 13.23 0.33
N THR A 20 -7.55 13.88 -0.82
CA THR A 20 -8.81 14.39 -1.37
C THR A 20 -9.70 13.20 -1.70
N ASP A 21 -11.02 13.36 -1.52
CA ASP A 21 -12.00 12.33 -1.85
C ASP A 21 -11.71 11.74 -3.22
N ASN A 22 -11.68 10.41 -3.24
CA ASN A 22 -11.50 9.66 -4.46
C ASN A 22 -12.42 8.45 -4.41
N ALA A 23 -13.38 8.40 -5.33
CA ALA A 23 -14.31 7.28 -5.41
C ALA A 23 -13.57 5.93 -5.50
N LYS A 24 -12.41 5.89 -6.18
CA LYS A 24 -11.54 4.70 -6.26
C LYS A 24 -10.07 5.08 -6.42
N ALA A 25 -9.19 4.46 -5.64
CA ALA A 25 -7.75 4.68 -5.68
C ALA A 25 -7.00 3.40 -6.04
N THR A 26 -5.97 3.52 -6.88
CA THR A 26 -4.97 2.46 -7.06
C THR A 26 -3.84 2.66 -6.05
N LEU A 27 -3.60 1.66 -5.20
CA LEU A 27 -2.48 1.63 -4.28
C LEU A 27 -1.32 0.87 -4.92
N LEU A 28 -0.13 1.46 -4.87
CA LEU A 28 1.09 0.87 -5.39
C LEU A 28 2.09 0.67 -4.25
N LEU A 29 2.59 -0.56 -4.10
CA LEU A 29 3.80 -0.81 -3.34
C LEU A 29 4.98 -0.74 -4.28
N LYS A 30 5.93 0.17 -4.00
CA LYS A 30 7.13 0.34 -4.81
C LYS A 30 8.37 0.10 -3.97
N ASP A 31 9.35 -0.57 -4.56
CA ASP A 31 10.71 -0.54 -4.05
C ASP A 31 11.21 0.91 -4.16
N LYS A 32 11.73 1.45 -3.06
CA LYS A 32 12.15 2.85 -3.04
C LYS A 32 13.44 3.07 -3.81
N ALA A 33 14.39 2.14 -3.73
CA ALA A 33 15.72 2.30 -4.31
C ALA A 33 15.66 2.25 -5.84
N THR A 34 14.85 1.34 -6.39
CA THR A 34 14.73 1.13 -7.83
C THR A 34 13.49 1.78 -8.45
N GLY A 35 12.50 2.16 -7.64
CA GLY A 35 11.20 2.64 -8.12
C GLY A 35 10.29 1.53 -8.68
N GLN A 36 10.75 0.27 -8.65
CA GLN A 36 10.02 -0.88 -9.19
C GLN A 36 8.68 -1.06 -8.47
N VAL A 37 7.59 -1.27 -9.22
CA VAL A 37 6.30 -1.66 -8.64
C VAL A 37 6.38 -3.13 -8.23
N LEU A 38 6.24 -3.37 -6.93
CA LEU A 38 6.24 -4.71 -6.33
C LEU A 38 4.83 -5.29 -6.20
N PHE A 39 3.83 -4.42 -6.04
CA PHE A 39 2.43 -4.84 -5.95
C PHE A 39 1.50 -3.70 -6.37
N THR A 40 0.41 -4.05 -7.05
CA THR A 40 -0.66 -3.12 -7.44
C THR A 40 -1.97 -3.61 -6.86
N LEU A 41 -2.65 -2.77 -6.08
CA LEU A 41 -4.00 -3.00 -5.62
C LEU A 41 -4.93 -1.97 -6.28
N PRO A 42 -5.66 -2.36 -7.34
CA PRO A 42 -6.58 -1.46 -8.03
C PRO A 42 -7.89 -1.28 -7.27
N ASP A 43 -8.65 -0.24 -7.65
CA ASP A 43 -10.05 -0.04 -7.26
C ASP A 43 -10.34 -0.01 -5.75
N VAL A 44 -9.42 0.50 -4.94
CA VAL A 44 -9.64 0.68 -3.49
C VAL A 44 -10.59 1.84 -3.25
N GLU A 45 -11.77 1.55 -2.72
CA GLU A 45 -12.75 2.57 -2.34
C GLU A 45 -12.31 3.27 -1.03
N LEU A 46 -11.99 4.56 -1.11
CA LEU A 46 -11.56 5.39 0.02
C LEU A 46 -12.59 6.52 0.21
N LYS A 47 -13.48 6.34 1.19
CA LYS A 47 -14.61 7.22 1.45
C LYS A 47 -14.21 8.38 2.35
N LYS A 48 -14.86 9.52 2.16
CA LYS A 48 -14.75 10.68 3.04
C LYS A 48 -15.07 10.30 4.48
N GLY A 49 -14.28 10.82 5.42
CA GLY A 49 -14.55 10.69 6.86
C GLY A 49 -14.05 9.38 7.49
N PHE A 50 -13.46 8.48 6.70
CA PHE A 50 -12.85 7.25 7.20
C PHE A 50 -11.33 7.36 7.31
N VAL A 51 -10.76 6.63 8.27
CA VAL A 51 -9.32 6.46 8.38
C VAL A 51 -8.95 5.08 7.87
N TYR A 52 -7.93 5.01 7.03
CA TYR A 52 -7.50 3.76 6.41
C TYR A 52 -6.07 3.40 6.81
N SER A 53 -5.88 2.14 7.17
CA SER A 53 -4.58 1.52 7.35
C SER A 53 -4.29 0.59 6.17
N VAL A 54 -3.09 0.71 5.58
CA VAL A 54 -2.63 -0.17 4.50
C VAL A 54 -1.46 -0.99 5.02
N TRP A 55 -1.64 -2.31 5.04
CA TRP A 55 -0.67 -3.27 5.53
C TRP A 55 0.00 -3.98 4.36
N ALA A 56 1.32 -3.88 4.28
CA ALA A 56 2.14 -4.67 3.36
C ALA A 56 2.81 -5.82 4.10
N LYS A 57 2.76 -7.02 3.55
CA LYS A 57 3.48 -8.20 4.06
C LYS A 57 4.08 -9.01 2.91
N GLY A 58 5.02 -9.89 3.24
CA GLY A 58 5.61 -10.85 2.30
C GLY A 58 7.04 -10.50 1.88
N LEU A 59 7.61 -11.37 1.05
CA LEU A 59 8.98 -11.33 0.56
C LEU A 59 8.98 -11.15 -0.96
N ASN A 60 9.90 -10.31 -1.46
CA ASN A 60 10.11 -10.17 -2.89
C ASN A 60 10.82 -11.42 -3.45
N ALA A 61 10.51 -11.80 -4.69
CA ALA A 61 11.16 -12.89 -5.43
C ALA A 61 11.13 -14.29 -4.76
N THR A 62 10.22 -14.55 -3.81
CA THR A 62 10.03 -15.89 -3.24
C THR A 62 9.24 -16.80 -4.18
N THR A 63 9.61 -18.08 -4.22
CA THR A 63 8.88 -19.14 -4.94
C THR A 63 7.75 -19.75 -4.10
N VAL A 64 7.73 -19.48 -2.79
CA VAL A 64 6.69 -19.98 -1.88
C VAL A 64 5.49 -19.03 -1.89
N ASP A 65 4.35 -19.47 -2.43
CA ASP A 65 3.17 -18.63 -2.66
C ASP A 65 2.67 -17.91 -1.41
N THR A 66 2.65 -18.59 -0.26
CA THR A 66 2.17 -18.03 1.01
C THR A 66 3.04 -16.90 1.56
N GLN A 67 4.27 -16.77 1.04
CA GLN A 67 5.23 -15.75 1.44
C GLN A 67 5.25 -14.56 0.48
N LYS A 68 4.52 -14.61 -0.65
CA LYS A 68 4.53 -13.53 -1.65
C LYS A 68 3.98 -12.22 -1.08
N ILE A 69 4.43 -11.12 -1.69
CA ILE A 69 3.99 -9.78 -1.32
C ILE A 69 2.48 -9.64 -1.49
N SER A 70 1.83 -9.03 -0.51
CA SER A 70 0.41 -8.68 -0.55
C SER A 70 0.13 -7.38 0.21
N LEU A 71 -0.94 -6.69 -0.20
CA LEU A 71 -1.49 -5.53 0.49
C LEU A 71 -2.86 -5.86 1.08
N LYS A 72 -3.13 -5.38 2.29
CA LYS A 72 -4.46 -5.40 2.91
C LYS A 72 -4.83 -4.01 3.37
N VAL A 73 -6.03 -3.57 3.01
CA VAL A 73 -6.60 -2.30 3.46
C VAL A 73 -7.57 -2.58 4.61
N SER A 74 -7.57 -1.73 5.63
CA SER A 74 -8.51 -1.79 6.75
C SER A 74 -9.06 -0.39 7.01
N ALA A 75 -10.38 -0.30 7.14
CA ALA A 75 -11.08 0.94 7.44
C ALA A 75 -11.37 1.03 8.94
N HIS A 76 -11.38 2.25 9.46
CA HIS A 76 -11.69 2.60 10.84
C HIS A 76 -12.69 3.76 10.86
#